data_AF-A0A357AMA6-F1
#
_entry.id   AF-A0A357AMA6-F1
#
_cell.length_a   1.000
_cell.length_b   1.000
_cell.length_c   1.000
_cell.angle_alpha   90.00
_cell.angle_beta   90.00
_cell.angle_gamma   90.00
#
_symmetry.space_group_name_H-M   'P 1'
#
loop_
_entity.id
_entity.type
_entity.pdbx_description
1 polymer ?
#
loop_
_entity_poly.entity_id
_entity_poly.type
_entity_poly.pdbx_seq_one_letter_code
_entity_poly.pdbx_strand_id
1 'polypeptide(L)' 'MKNDLLAAFPDLTESDIYIDVTTTPKYRTDVYDSREAIYYDIRIPVRKIIAAPGLFGISEADNQYMTTKTGLVLSEVLRP' A
#
# COMPACT_ATOMS: atom_id res chain seq x y z
N MET A 1 -1.01 5.02 10.29
CA MET A 1 -0.67 4.61 8.91
C MET A 1 -1.41 5.42 7.85
N LYS A 2 -2.74 5.30 7.69
CA LYS A 2 -3.46 6.04 6.61
C LYS A 2 -3.33 7.56 6.77
N ASN A 3 -3.47 8.08 7.99
CA ASN A 3 -3.26 9.51 8.28
C ASN A 3 -1.84 9.99 7.99
N ASP A 4 -0.84 9.14 8.27
CA ASP A 4 0.58 9.47 8.01
C ASP A 4 0.85 9.56 6.51
N LEU A 5 0.20 8.70 5.71
CA LEU A 5 0.26 8.76 4.24
C LEU A 5 -0.40 10.03 3.70
N LEU A 6 -1.57 10.42 4.19
CA LEU A 6 -2.24 11.66 3.78
C LEU A 6 -1.44 12.91 4.16
N ALA A 7 -0.73 12.87 5.30
CA ALA A 7 0.15 13.96 5.70
C ALA A 7 1.40 14.08 4.80
N ALA A 8 1.96 12.94 4.36
CA ALA A 8 3.11 12.91 3.47
C ALA A 8 2.78 13.32 2.02
N PHE A 9 1.54 13.08 1.58
CA PHE A 9 1.08 13.35 0.22
C PHE A 9 -0.20 14.22 0.24
N PRO A 10 -0.07 15.54 0.43
CA PRO A 10 -1.22 16.45 0.61
C PRO A 10 -2.10 16.60 -0.64
N ASP A 11 -1.64 16.13 -1.80
CA ASP A 11 -2.39 16.10 -3.06
C ASP A 11 -3.19 14.80 -3.25
N LEU A 12 -3.08 13.84 -2.33
CA LEU A 12 -3.90 12.64 -2.29
C LEU A 12 -5.11 12.81 -1.37
N THR A 13 -6.22 12.24 -1.81
CA THR A 13 -7.42 12.08 -0.99
C THR A 13 -7.51 10.66 -0.44
N GLU A 14 -8.37 10.45 0.56
CA GLU A 14 -8.61 9.11 1.09
C GLU A 14 -9.07 8.09 0.06
N SER A 15 -9.81 8.54 -0.97
CA SER A 15 -10.29 7.70 -2.06
C SER A 15 -9.21 7.33 -3.08
N ASP A 16 -8.08 8.04 -3.10
CA ASP A 16 -6.97 7.73 -3.98
C ASP A 16 -6.14 6.54 -3.46
N ILE A 17 -6.18 6.27 -2.15
CA ILE A 17 -5.36 5.27 -1.49
C ILE A 17 -6.17 3.98 -1.28
N TYR A 18 -5.74 2.89 -1.92
CA TYR A 18 -6.33 1.56 -1.71
C TYR A 18 -5.54 0.80 -0.65
N ILE A 19 -6.23 0.33 0.39
CA ILE A 19 -5.65 -0.47 1.47
C ILE A 19 -6.62 -1.61 1.76
N ASP A 20 -6.18 -2.84 1.45
CA ASP A 20 -6.85 -4.07 1.85
C ASP A 20 -5.85 -4.92 2.64
N VAL A 21 -6.04 -4.97 3.96
CA VAL A 21 -5.09 -5.62 4.87
C VAL A 21 -5.83 -6.42 5.93
N THR A 22 -5.17 -7.46 6.43
CA THR A 22 -5.68 -8.23 7.57
C THR A 22 -5.66 -7.36 8.83
N THR A 23 -6.84 -7.07 9.40
CA THR A 23 -7.00 -6.26 10.63
C THR A 23 -7.23 -7.11 11.88
N THR A 24 -7.50 -8.40 11.71
CA THR A 24 -7.71 -9.34 12.80
C THR A 24 -6.39 -9.94 13.26
N PRO A 25 -6.16 -10.13 14.57
CA PRO A 25 -4.98 -10.82 15.06
C PRO A 25 -4.86 -12.22 14.46
N LYS A 26 -3.65 -12.56 14.00
CA LYS A 26 -3.29 -13.88 13.48
C LYS A 26 -2.18 -14.49 14.32
N TYR A 27 -2.15 -15.80 14.42
CA TYR A 27 -1.23 -16.52 15.30
C TYR A 27 -0.39 -17.55 14.57
N ARG A 28 0.79 -17.82 15.13
CA ARG A 28 1.67 -18.87 14.68
C ARG A 28 0.97 -20.23 14.83
N THR A 29 1.11 -21.05 13.80
CA THR A 29 0.66 -22.44 13.75
C THR A 29 1.84 -23.32 13.32
N ASP A 30 1.86 -24.57 13.78
CA ASP A 30 2.91 -25.53 13.41
C ASP A 30 2.68 -26.17 12.04
N VAL A 31 1.50 -25.92 11.46
CA VAL A 31 1.11 -26.36 10.11
C VAL A 31 0.61 -25.15 9.34
N TYR A 32 0.77 -25.15 8.02
CA TYR A 32 0.27 -24.07 7.20
C TYR A 32 -1.27 -23.98 7.30
N ASP A 33 -1.77 -22.86 7.84
CA ASP A 33 -3.19 -22.51 7.86
C ASP A 33 -3.38 -21.16 7.16
N SER A 34 -4.02 -21.16 5.99
CA SER A 34 -4.28 -19.95 5.21
C SER A 34 -5.21 -18.96 5.92
N ARG A 35 -6.01 -19.41 6.91
CA ARG A 35 -6.86 -18.55 7.72
C ARG A 35 -6.06 -17.76 8.76
N GLU A 36 -4.87 -18.23 9.09
CA GLU A 36 -3.90 -17.58 9.98
C GLU A 36 -2.82 -16.78 9.21
N ALA A 37 -2.93 -16.69 7.88
CA ALA A 37 -2.05 -15.85 7.08
C ALA A 37 -2.46 -14.38 7.18
N ILE A 38 -1.45 -13.51 7.18
CA ILE A 38 -1.61 -12.05 7.13
C ILE A 38 -1.43 -11.62 5.67
N TYR A 39 -2.51 -11.09 5.10
CA TYR A 39 -2.53 -10.50 3.77
C TYR A 39 -2.43 -8.97 3.85
N TYR A 40 -1.71 -8.38 2.89
CA TYR A 40 -1.75 -6.95 2.63
C TYR A 40 -1.69 -6.68 1.12
N ASP A 41 -2.50 -5.71 0.69
CA ASP A 41 -2.45 -5.05 -0.62
C ASP A 41 -2.66 -3.56 -0.41
N ILE A 42 -1.58 -2.82 -0.58
CA ILE A 42 -1.55 -1.37 -0.41
C ILE A 42 -1.14 -0.78 -1.75
N ARG A 43 -1.98 0.10 -2.30
CA ARG A 43 -1.73 0.79 -3.57
C ARG A 43 -1.87 2.29 -3.35
N ILE A 44 -0.81 3.01 -3.69
CA ILE A 44 -0.73 4.46 -3.51
C ILE A 44 -0.36 5.08 -4.86
N PRO A 45 -1.21 5.96 -5.43
CA PRO A 45 -0.85 6.69 -6.62
C PRO A 45 0.17 7.76 -6.27
N VAL A 46 1.24 7.84 -7.07
CA VAL A 46 2.24 8.90 -7.01
C VAL A 46 2.09 9.74 -8.27
N ARG A 47 1.82 11.03 -8.10
CA ARG A 47 1.55 11.97 -9.19
C ARG A 47 2.60 13.08 -9.19
N LYS A 48 2.73 13.80 -10.30
CA LYS A 48 3.57 15.01 -10.43
C LYS A 48 5.04 14.77 -10.05
N ILE A 49 5.61 13.68 -10.56
CA ILE A 49 6.98 13.23 -10.25
C ILE A 49 8.02 14.28 -10.67
N ILE A 50 7.83 14.86 -11.85
CA ILE A 50 8.70 15.86 -12.48
C ILE A 50 7.95 17.19 -12.55
N ALA A 51 8.63 18.28 -12.21
CA ALA A 51 8.12 19.64 -12.42
C ALA A 51 8.24 20.02 -13.90
N ALA A 52 7.16 20.57 -14.47
CA ALA A 52 7.07 20.96 -15.89
C ALA A 52 7.48 19.83 -16.87
N PRO A 53 6.81 18.66 -16.81
CA PRO A 53 7.20 17.48 -17.61
C PRO A 53 7.15 17.76 -19.13
N GLY A 54 6.31 18.69 -19.57
CA GLY A 54 6.22 19.12 -20.97
C GLY A 54 7.53 19.68 -21.55
N LEU A 55 8.43 20.24 -20.72
CA LEU A 55 9.76 20.69 -21.19
C LEU A 55 10.66 19.53 -21.63
N PHE A 56 10.36 18.32 -21.16
CA PHE A 56 11.06 17.09 -21.49
C PHE A 56 10.25 16.21 -22.45
N GLY A 57 9.14 16.71 -22.99
CA GLY A 57 8.25 15.95 -23.86
C GLY A 57 7.46 14.85 -23.16
N ILE A 58 7.35 14.91 -21.82
CA ILE A 58 6.62 13.92 -21.01
C ILE A 58 5.19 14.44 -20.80
N SER A 59 4.18 13.59 -21.04
CA SER A 59 2.79 13.95 -20.78
C SER A 59 2.48 13.89 -19.28
N GLU A 60 1.46 14.62 -18.82
CA GLU A 60 1.01 14.53 -17.42
C GLU A 60 0.54 13.11 -17.05
N ALA A 61 0.00 12.37 -18.03
CA ALA A 61 -0.41 10.98 -17.83
C ALA A 61 0.78 10.03 -17.60
N ASP A 62 1.95 10.36 -18.16
CA ASP A 62 3.21 9.64 -17.96
C ASP A 62 3.96 10.13 -16.71
N ASN A 63 3.60 11.30 -16.17
CA ASN A 63 4.17 11.90 -14.96
C ASN A 63 3.52 11.40 -13.66
N GLN A 64 3.10 10.13 -13.66
CA GLN A 64 2.45 9.47 -12.54
C GLN A 64 2.68 7.96 -12.61
N TYR A 65 2.64 7.29 -11.46
CA TYR A 65 2.67 5.83 -11.37
C TYR A 65 1.94 5.34 -10.13
N MET A 66 1.70 4.04 -10.04
CA MET A 66 1.14 3.39 -8.86
C MET A 66 2.25 2.63 -8.14
N THR A 67 2.52 2.95 -6.88
CA THR A 67 3.31 2.06 -6.04
C THR A 67 2.39 1.03 -5.42
N THR A 68 2.77 -0.24 -5.49
CA THR A 68 1.97 -1.36 -4.99
C THR A 68 2.83 -2.23 -4.09
N LYS A 69 2.31 -2.54 -2.92
CA LYS A 69 2.93 -3.45 -1.97
C LYS A 69 1.91 -4.51 -1.62
N THR A 70 2.12 -5.71 -2.17
CA THR A 70 1.31 -6.89 -1.90
C THR A 70 2.15 -7.95 -1.21
N GLY A 71 1.51 -8.78 -0.40
CA GLY A 71 2.18 -9.91 0.20
C GLY A 71 1.31 -10.76 1.09
N LEU A 72 1.83 -11.95 1.35
CA LEU A 72 1.27 -12.92 2.27
C LEU A 72 2.39 -13.34 3.21
N VAL A 73 2.17 -13.17 4.51
CA VAL A 73 3.14 -13.51 5.55
C VAL A 73 2.46 -14.34 6.64
N LEU A 74 3.25 -15.17 7.33
CA LEU A 74 2.78 -15.97 8.47
C LEU A 74 3.08 -15.22 9.77
N SER A 75 2.17 -15.31 10.73
CA SER A 75 2.36 -14.69 12.05
C SER A 75 3.38 -15.46 12.88
N GLU A 76 4.22 -14.74 13.62
CA GLU A 76 5.13 -15.30 14.63
C GLU A 76 4.54 -15.25 16.04
N VAL A 77 3.37 -14.62 16.21
CA VAL A 77 2.74 -14.38 17.52
C VAL A 77 2.17 -15.67 18.08
N LEU A 78 2.55 -16.05 19.30
CA LEU A 78 1.96 -17.18 20.01
C LEU A 78 0.55 -16.83 20.48
N ARG A 79 -0.36 -17.82 20.45
CA ARG A 79 -1.71 -17.66 20.98
C ARG A 79 -1.63 -17.48 22.52
N PRO A 80 -2.39 -16.52 23.10
CA PRO A 80 -2.48 -16.36 24.54
C PRO A 80 -3.14 -17.57 25.24
#